data_AF-A0AA95I5Y3-F1
#
_entry.id   AF-A0AA95I5Y3-F1
#
_cell.length_a   1.000
_cell.length_b   1.000
_cell.length_c   1.000
_cell.angle_alpha   90.00
_cell.angle_beta   90.00
_cell.angle_gamma   90.00
#
_symmetry.space_group_name_H-M   'P 1'
#
loop_
_entity.id
_entity.type
_entity.pdbx_description
1 polymer ?
#
loop_
_entity_poly.entity_id
_entity_poly.type
_entity_poly.pdbx_seq_one_letter_code
_entity_poly.pdbx_strand_id
1 'polypeptide(L)'
;MKTKYFINLTKFILAALILLNLYQYKKITDLEIQAGSEFQRTVRDSIFLLENDADPTLWIKILKEEDGEFTFASHLGELSILSRQYYMMNGKISNLGEVWDQLADHYKHLAFNIRNGRDYTQIEEQINKDREFLVMLLNDIDSISGENEKRYYREFSDSDSKTSNLVWREFKKYEER
;
A
#
# COMPACT_ATOMS: atom_id res chain seq x y z
N MET A 1 61.75 -13.22 -3.62
CA MET A 1 60.99 -12.20 -4.39
C MET A 1 59.52 -12.60 -4.58
N LYS A 2 59.21 -13.81 -5.07
CA LYS A 2 57.84 -14.31 -5.31
C LYS A 2 56.88 -14.22 -4.09
N THR A 3 57.36 -14.48 -2.87
CA THR A 3 56.53 -14.45 -1.65
C THR A 3 56.00 -13.06 -1.30
N LYS A 4 56.80 -11.99 -1.51
CA LYS A 4 56.35 -10.61 -1.27
C LYS A 4 55.28 -10.17 -2.28
N TYR A 5 55.43 -10.56 -3.54
CA TYR A 5 54.43 -10.33 -4.58
C TYR A 5 53.12 -11.06 -4.26
N PHE A 6 53.18 -12.32 -3.83
CA PHE A 6 52.00 -13.08 -3.43
C PHE A 6 51.28 -12.42 -2.24
N ILE A 7 52.00 -12.03 -1.19
CA ILE A 7 51.41 -11.34 -0.02
C ILE A 7 50.73 -10.01 -0.43
N ASN A 8 51.38 -9.21 -1.29
CA ASN A 8 50.81 -7.95 -1.75
C ASN A 8 49.58 -8.15 -2.64
N LEU A 9 49.60 -9.18 -3.50
CA LEU A 9 48.44 -9.56 -4.32
C LEU A 9 47.25 -9.99 -3.44
N THR A 10 47.49 -10.81 -2.41
CA THR A 10 46.43 -11.23 -1.47
C THR A 10 45.85 -10.03 -0.71
N LYS A 11 46.69 -9.10 -0.25
CA LYS A 11 46.22 -7.86 0.40
C LYS A 11 45.38 -7.00 -0.55
N PHE A 12 45.81 -6.88 -1.81
CA PHE A 12 45.05 -6.15 -2.83
C PHE A 12 43.69 -6.79 -3.10
N ILE A 13 43.64 -8.12 -3.26
CA ILE A 13 42.38 -8.86 -3.45
C ILE A 13 41.46 -8.67 -2.24
N LEU A 14 41.98 -8.80 -1.02
CA LEU A 14 41.20 -8.60 0.20
C LEU A 14 40.63 -7.18 0.27
N ALA A 15 41.44 -6.16 -0.02
CA ALA A 15 40.99 -4.77 -0.05
C ALA A 15 39.91 -4.55 -1.12
N ALA A 16 40.07 -5.13 -2.31
CA ALA A 16 39.07 -5.05 -3.38
C ALA A 16 37.75 -5.72 -2.99
N LEU A 17 37.79 -6.89 -2.33
CA LEU A 17 36.59 -7.57 -1.83
C LEU A 17 35.88 -6.75 -0.75
N ILE A 18 36.62 -6.12 0.17
CA ILE A 18 36.04 -5.24 1.19
C ILE A 18 35.34 -4.05 0.52
N LEU A 19 36.00 -3.39 -0.43
CA LEU A 19 35.42 -2.24 -1.15
C LEU A 19 34.17 -2.64 -1.94
N LEU A 20 34.18 -3.80 -2.59
CA LEU A 20 33.02 -4.33 -3.32
C LEU A 20 31.85 -4.61 -2.37
N ASN A 21 32.10 -5.21 -1.21
CA ASN A 21 31.07 -5.43 -0.19
C ASN A 21 30.48 -4.12 0.34
N LEU A 22 31.33 -3.11 0.61
CA LEU A 22 30.85 -1.78 1.06
C LEU A 22 29.98 -1.10 -0.01
N TYR A 23 30.38 -1.19 -1.29
CA TYR A 23 29.59 -0.67 -2.40
C TYR A 23 28.24 -1.39 -2.53
N GLN A 24 28.23 -2.73 -2.47
CA GLN A 24 27.01 -3.52 -2.52
C GLN A 24 26.08 -3.21 -1.35
N TYR A 25 26.62 -3.11 -0.13
CA TYR A 25 25.85 -2.76 1.07
C TYR A 25 25.18 -1.40 0.93
N LYS A 26 25.91 -0.39 0.43
CA LYS A 26 25.33 0.94 0.17
C LYS A 26 24.21 0.85 -0.86
N LYS A 27 24.45 0.16 -1.98
CA LYS A 27 23.44 0.02 -3.05
C LYS A 27 22.16 -0.67 -2.54
N ILE A 28 22.30 -1.73 -1.74
CA ILE A 28 21.16 -2.39 -1.12
C ILE A 28 20.43 -1.42 -0.19
N THR A 29 21.15 -0.73 0.69
CA THR A 29 20.57 0.26 1.60
C THR A 29 19.78 1.35 0.85
N ASP A 30 20.31 1.85 -0.27
CA ASP A 30 19.65 2.87 -1.09
C ASP A 30 18.36 2.33 -1.72
N LEU A 31 18.36 1.06 -2.19
CA LEU A 31 17.16 0.39 -2.70
C LEU A 31 16.11 0.17 -1.60
N GLU A 32 16.52 -0.21 -0.39
CA GLU A 32 15.61 -0.37 0.76
C GLU A 32 14.94 0.96 1.12
N ILE A 33 15.70 2.07 1.15
CA ILE A 33 15.14 3.40 1.40
C ILE A 33 14.14 3.78 0.31
N GLN A 34 14.48 3.55 -0.96
CA GLN A 34 13.59 3.87 -2.07
C GLN A 34 12.27 3.09 -1.98
N ALA A 35 12.34 1.76 -1.83
CA ALA A 35 11.15 0.92 -1.69
C ALA A 35 10.33 1.31 -0.46
N GLY A 36 10.99 1.61 0.65
CA GLY A 36 10.36 2.11 1.87
C GLY A 36 9.61 3.43 1.67
N SER A 37 10.18 4.36 0.91
CA SER A 37 9.55 5.62 0.54
C SER A 37 8.32 5.41 -0.34
N GLU A 38 8.39 4.47 -1.29
CA GLU A 38 7.26 4.10 -2.14
C GLU A 38 6.11 3.48 -1.33
N PHE A 39 6.41 2.62 -0.34
CA PHE A 39 5.41 2.06 0.57
C PHE A 39 4.77 3.15 1.45
N GLN A 40 5.58 4.04 2.02
CA GLN A 40 5.09 5.15 2.82
C GLN A 40 4.15 6.05 2.02
N ARG A 41 4.55 6.42 0.79
CA ARG A 41 3.71 7.20 -0.11
C ARG A 41 2.40 6.48 -0.39
N THR A 42 2.44 5.20 -0.71
CA THR A 42 1.22 4.40 -0.97
C THR A 42 0.24 4.45 0.21
N VAL A 43 0.74 4.28 1.44
CA VAL A 43 -0.10 4.35 2.65
C VAL A 43 -0.70 5.74 2.84
N ARG A 44 0.08 6.79 2.65
CA ARG A 44 -0.40 8.17 2.85
C ARG A 44 -1.35 8.64 1.77
N ASP A 45 -1.08 8.28 0.51
CA ASP A 45 -1.97 8.54 -0.62
C ASP A 45 -3.31 7.80 -0.41
N SER A 46 -3.24 6.56 0.10
CA SER A 46 -4.43 5.78 0.46
C SER A 46 -5.27 6.47 1.53
N ILE A 47 -4.66 6.93 2.63
CA ILE A 47 -5.36 7.66 3.70
C ILE A 47 -5.98 8.93 3.13
N PHE A 48 -5.21 9.71 2.36
CA PHE A 48 -5.68 10.95 1.75
C PHE A 48 -6.90 10.71 0.84
N LEU A 49 -6.85 9.69 -0.03
CA LEU A 49 -7.97 9.33 -0.89
C LEU A 49 -9.21 8.98 -0.05
N LEU A 50 -9.06 8.13 0.96
CA LEU A 50 -10.18 7.68 1.79
C LEU A 50 -10.84 8.83 2.55
N GLU A 51 -10.05 9.77 3.07
CA GLU A 51 -10.55 10.88 3.87
C GLU A 51 -11.19 12.00 3.03
N ASN A 52 -10.73 12.20 1.78
CA ASN A 52 -11.13 13.36 0.98
C ASN A 52 -12.04 13.00 -0.20
N ASP A 53 -11.91 11.79 -0.76
CA ASP A 53 -12.57 11.42 -2.01
C ASP A 53 -13.44 10.16 -1.87
N ALA A 54 -13.28 9.33 -0.84
CA ALA A 54 -14.07 8.10 -0.67
C ALA A 54 -15.38 8.27 0.15
N ASP A 55 -15.98 9.47 0.20
CA ASP A 55 -17.30 9.64 0.81
C ASP A 55 -18.40 9.20 -0.19
N PRO A 56 -19.19 8.14 0.09
CA PRO A 56 -20.28 7.73 -0.80
C PRO A 56 -21.32 8.83 -1.01
N THR A 57 -21.54 9.72 -0.03
CA THR A 57 -22.48 10.84 -0.15
C THR A 57 -22.05 11.81 -1.25
N LEU A 58 -20.75 12.10 -1.32
CA LEU A 58 -20.16 12.91 -2.37
C LEU A 58 -20.36 12.24 -3.74
N TRP A 59 -20.07 10.95 -3.84
CA TRP A 59 -20.23 10.21 -5.09
C TRP A 59 -21.68 10.09 -5.54
N ILE A 60 -22.62 9.93 -4.61
CA ILE A 60 -24.07 9.94 -4.93
C ILE A 60 -24.46 11.25 -5.60
N LYS A 61 -23.89 12.38 -5.16
CA LYS A 61 -24.12 13.68 -5.79
C LYS A 61 -23.46 13.76 -7.16
N ILE A 62 -22.16 13.44 -7.26
CA ILE A 62 -21.39 13.50 -8.52
C ILE A 62 -22.02 12.63 -9.60
N LEU A 63 -22.45 11.40 -9.27
CA LEU A 63 -23.04 10.46 -10.22
C LEU A 63 -24.39 10.91 -10.80
N LYS A 64 -25.01 11.96 -10.24
CA LYS A 64 -26.23 12.57 -10.75
C LYS A 64 -25.95 13.80 -11.64
N GLU A 65 -24.71 14.25 -11.74
CA GLU A 65 -24.26 15.36 -12.58
C GLU A 65 -23.90 14.87 -14.00
N GLU A 66 -23.96 15.77 -14.99
CA GLU A 66 -23.80 15.44 -16.42
C GLU A 66 -22.43 14.84 -16.75
N ASP A 67 -21.35 15.35 -16.13
CA ASP A 67 -19.98 14.86 -16.30
C ASP A 67 -19.54 13.83 -15.23
N GLY A 68 -20.46 13.40 -14.36
CA GLY A 68 -20.15 12.57 -13.20
C GLY A 68 -19.53 11.21 -13.54
N GLU A 69 -19.82 10.66 -14.72
CA GLU A 69 -19.31 9.37 -15.17
C GLU A 69 -17.79 9.39 -15.43
N PHE A 70 -17.25 10.49 -15.97
CA PHE A 70 -15.81 10.61 -16.23
C PHE A 70 -15.02 10.67 -14.91
N THR A 71 -15.46 11.53 -13.98
CA THR A 71 -14.85 11.66 -12.65
C THR A 71 -14.90 10.33 -11.89
N PHE A 72 -16.04 9.62 -11.99
CA PHE A 72 -16.19 8.31 -11.37
C PHE A 72 -15.25 7.24 -11.94
N ALA A 73 -15.03 7.24 -13.26
CA ALA A 73 -14.07 6.33 -13.87
C ALA A 73 -12.63 6.61 -13.38
N SER A 74 -12.27 7.88 -13.16
CA SER A 74 -10.97 8.26 -12.57
C SER A 74 -10.82 7.71 -11.16
N HIS A 75 -11.83 7.90 -10.31
CA HIS A 75 -11.84 7.39 -8.94
C HIS A 75 -11.69 5.86 -8.89
N LEU A 76 -12.45 5.13 -9.69
CA LEU A 76 -12.28 3.66 -9.80
C LEU A 76 -10.88 3.27 -10.27
N GLY A 77 -10.27 4.07 -11.15
CA GLY A 77 -8.88 3.92 -11.57
C GLY A 77 -7.90 4.06 -10.40
N GLU A 78 -8.09 5.06 -9.55
CA GLU A 78 -7.27 5.29 -8.36
C GLU A 78 -7.38 4.15 -7.34
N LEU A 79 -8.60 3.68 -7.05
CA LEU A 79 -8.82 2.51 -6.20
C LEU A 79 -8.10 1.27 -6.75
N SER A 80 -8.17 1.05 -8.07
CA SER A 80 -7.52 -0.09 -8.73
C SER A 80 -5.99 0.01 -8.69
N ILE A 81 -5.43 1.22 -8.79
CA ILE A 81 -4.00 1.45 -8.67
C ILE A 81 -3.53 1.13 -7.26
N LEU A 82 -4.24 1.62 -6.23
CA LEU A 82 -3.92 1.34 -4.83
C LEU A 82 -4.01 -0.16 -4.53
N SER A 83 -5.10 -0.81 -4.95
CA SER A 83 -5.26 -2.27 -4.84
C SER A 83 -4.03 -3.01 -5.36
N ARG A 84 -3.61 -2.70 -6.59
CA ARG A 84 -2.43 -3.31 -7.22
C ARG A 84 -1.15 -3.03 -6.44
N GLN A 85 -0.97 -1.81 -5.92
CA GLN A 85 0.21 -1.48 -5.13
C GLN A 85 0.28 -2.33 -3.84
N TYR A 86 -0.84 -2.54 -3.15
CA TYR A 86 -0.89 -3.41 -1.98
C TYR A 86 -0.65 -4.88 -2.31
N TYR A 87 -1.18 -5.40 -3.43
CA TYR A 87 -0.87 -6.77 -3.87
C TYR A 87 0.61 -7.00 -4.19
N MET A 88 1.34 -5.95 -4.58
CA MET A 88 2.78 -6.02 -4.83
C MET A 88 3.62 -6.00 -3.55
N MET A 89 3.03 -5.72 -2.39
CA MET A 89 3.69 -5.76 -1.09
C MET A 89 3.70 -7.20 -0.54
N ASN A 90 4.65 -7.50 0.36
CA ASN A 90 4.86 -8.88 0.79
C ASN A 90 3.89 -9.32 1.90
N GLY A 91 3.75 -10.64 2.03
CA GLY A 91 3.07 -11.29 3.13
C GLY A 91 1.60 -10.88 3.24
N LYS A 92 1.18 -10.57 4.47
CA LYS A 92 -0.23 -10.37 4.82
C LYS A 92 -0.73 -8.96 4.47
N ILE A 93 0.16 -8.06 4.04
CA ILE A 93 -0.18 -6.71 3.56
C ILE A 93 -1.06 -6.78 2.29
N SER A 94 -0.84 -7.79 1.46
CA SER A 94 -1.61 -8.02 0.23
C SER A 94 -3.13 -8.10 0.45
N ASN A 95 -3.59 -8.48 1.66
CA ASN A 95 -5.01 -8.49 2.01
C ASN A 95 -5.66 -7.10 1.97
N LEU A 96 -4.88 -6.01 2.11
CA LEU A 96 -5.41 -4.67 1.89
C LEU A 96 -5.87 -4.50 0.45
N GLY A 97 -5.17 -5.11 -0.52
CA GLY A 97 -5.55 -5.09 -1.94
C GLY A 97 -6.93 -5.70 -2.17
N GLU A 98 -7.26 -6.78 -1.45
CA GLU A 98 -8.59 -7.40 -1.52
C GLU A 98 -9.70 -6.45 -1.05
N VAL A 99 -9.48 -5.73 0.05
CA VAL A 99 -10.47 -4.76 0.54
C VAL A 99 -10.60 -3.55 -0.41
N TRP A 100 -9.52 -3.13 -1.07
CA TRP A 100 -9.60 -2.11 -2.11
C TRP A 100 -10.40 -2.56 -3.34
N ASP A 101 -10.26 -3.80 -3.77
CA ASP A 101 -11.06 -4.36 -4.85
C ASP A 101 -12.55 -4.40 -4.47
N GLN A 102 -12.85 -4.85 -3.24
CA GLN A 102 -14.22 -4.87 -2.71
C GLN A 102 -14.83 -3.46 -2.67
N LEU A 103 -14.07 -2.48 -2.18
CA LEU A 103 -14.50 -1.08 -2.16
C LEU A 103 -14.80 -0.57 -3.58
N ALA A 104 -13.92 -0.84 -4.55
CA ALA A 104 -14.15 -0.46 -5.94
C ALA A 104 -15.40 -1.11 -6.55
N ASP A 105 -15.68 -2.38 -6.20
CA ASP A 105 -16.87 -3.08 -6.64
C ASP A 105 -18.15 -2.53 -5.99
N HIS A 106 -18.11 -2.18 -4.70
CA HIS A 106 -19.22 -1.49 -4.04
C HIS A 106 -19.52 -0.14 -4.70
N TYR A 107 -18.49 0.63 -5.08
CA TYR A 107 -18.70 1.86 -5.86
C TYR A 107 -19.33 1.60 -7.23
N LYS A 108 -18.92 0.56 -7.96
CA LYS A 108 -19.57 0.18 -9.23
C LYS A 108 -21.05 -0.17 -9.02
N HIS A 109 -21.37 -0.90 -7.95
CA HIS A 109 -22.74 -1.21 -7.58
C HIS A 109 -23.55 0.03 -7.19
N LEU A 110 -22.94 0.99 -6.49
CA LEU A 110 -23.55 2.28 -6.16
C LEU A 110 -23.94 3.02 -7.45
N ALA A 111 -23.01 3.17 -8.38
CA ALA A 111 -23.27 3.81 -9.67
C ALA A 111 -24.35 3.09 -10.47
N PHE A 112 -24.34 1.75 -10.50
CA PHE A 112 -25.38 0.97 -11.14
C PHE A 112 -26.76 1.23 -10.50
N ASN A 113 -26.88 1.21 -9.17
CA ASN A 113 -28.16 1.41 -8.49
C ASN A 113 -28.70 2.83 -8.72
N ILE A 114 -27.85 3.86 -8.64
CA ILE A 114 -28.25 5.26 -8.90
C ILE A 114 -28.79 5.40 -10.32
N ARG A 115 -28.07 4.89 -11.34
CA ARG A 115 -28.49 4.97 -12.75
C ARG A 115 -29.82 4.28 -13.01
N ASN A 116 -30.12 3.22 -12.26
CA ASN A 116 -31.35 2.45 -12.40
C ASN A 116 -32.46 2.88 -11.44
N GLY A 117 -32.28 3.95 -10.65
CA GLY A 117 -33.25 4.40 -9.65
C GLY A 117 -33.55 3.35 -8.57
N ARG A 118 -32.60 2.46 -8.29
CA ARG A 118 -32.71 1.42 -7.26
C ARG A 118 -32.23 1.94 -5.92
N ASP A 119 -32.70 1.30 -4.86
CA ASP A 119 -32.17 1.54 -3.52
C ASP A 119 -30.66 1.24 -3.46
N TYR A 120 -29.93 2.13 -2.79
CA TYR A 120 -28.48 2.07 -2.65
C TYR A 120 -28.02 2.22 -1.19
N THR A 121 -28.95 2.32 -0.23
CA THR A 121 -28.60 2.51 1.19
C THR A 121 -27.68 1.41 1.72
N GLN A 122 -27.94 0.14 1.37
CA GLN A 122 -27.08 -0.97 1.80
C GLN A 122 -25.66 -0.87 1.20
N ILE A 123 -25.53 -0.42 -0.05
CA ILE A 123 -24.22 -0.29 -0.70
C ILE A 123 -23.44 0.89 -0.08
N GLU A 124 -24.13 1.98 0.21
CA GLU A 124 -23.55 3.12 0.94
C GLU A 124 -23.03 2.70 2.32
N GLU A 125 -23.77 1.89 3.07
CA GLU A 125 -23.32 1.32 4.35
C GLU A 125 -22.07 0.43 4.18
N GLN A 126 -22.02 -0.40 3.14
CA GLN A 126 -20.86 -1.24 2.84
C GLN A 126 -19.61 -0.42 2.50
N ILE A 127 -19.75 0.60 1.64
CA ILE A 127 -18.66 1.53 1.32
C ILE A 127 -18.14 2.21 2.58
N ASN A 128 -19.04 2.69 3.46
CA ASN A 128 -18.65 3.30 4.72
C ASN A 128 -17.89 2.32 5.62
N LYS A 129 -18.38 1.08 5.76
CA LYS A 129 -17.71 0.02 6.57
C LYS A 129 -16.29 -0.25 6.06
N ASP A 130 -16.12 -0.40 4.75
CA ASP A 130 -14.83 -0.71 4.13
C ASP A 130 -13.85 0.46 4.26
N ARG A 131 -14.35 1.67 4.00
CA ARG A 131 -13.57 2.90 4.17
C ARG A 131 -13.10 3.06 5.60
N GLU A 132 -14.00 2.93 6.58
CA GLU A 132 -13.65 3.07 8.00
C GLU A 132 -12.63 2.04 8.44
N PHE A 133 -12.77 0.80 7.99
CA PHE A 133 -11.78 -0.25 8.23
C PHE A 133 -10.42 0.12 7.66
N LEU A 134 -10.37 0.53 6.39
CA LEU A 134 -9.12 0.91 5.72
C LEU A 134 -8.47 2.13 6.40
N VAL A 135 -9.22 3.19 6.70
CA VAL A 135 -8.71 4.40 7.37
C VAL A 135 -8.12 4.06 8.73
N MET A 136 -8.85 3.29 9.55
CA MET A 136 -8.37 2.87 10.87
C MET A 136 -7.06 2.08 10.74
N LEU A 137 -7.06 1.04 9.90
CA LEU A 137 -5.90 0.16 9.76
C LEU A 137 -4.69 0.87 9.16
N LEU A 138 -4.86 1.71 8.14
CA LEU A 138 -3.77 2.46 7.53
C LEU A 138 -3.16 3.49 8.47
N ASN A 139 -3.96 4.15 9.30
CA ASN A 139 -3.45 5.06 10.33
C ASN A 139 -2.62 4.31 11.40
N ASP A 140 -3.05 3.12 11.82
CA ASP A 140 -2.26 2.28 12.73
C ASP A 140 -0.93 1.85 12.08
N ILE A 141 -0.94 1.55 10.78
CA ILE A 141 0.24 1.20 10.01
C ILE A 141 1.22 2.37 9.87
N ASP A 142 0.74 3.57 9.54
CA ASP A 142 1.58 4.78 9.46
C ASP A 142 2.15 5.13 10.85
N SER A 143 1.37 4.95 11.92
CA SER A 143 1.85 5.13 13.29
C SER A 143 2.97 4.15 13.68
N ILE A 144 2.90 2.89 13.22
CA ILE A 144 3.98 1.92 13.45
C ILE A 144 5.25 2.39 12.77
N SER A 145 5.21 2.78 11.51
CA SER A 145 6.43 3.04 10.73
C SER A 145 6.97 4.47 10.89
N GLY A 146 6.09 5.44 11.12
CA GLY A 146 6.40 6.86 11.27
C GLY A 146 7.07 7.46 10.02
N GLU A 147 7.85 8.52 10.19
CA GLU A 147 8.59 9.16 9.08
C GLU A 147 9.90 8.44 8.73
N ASN A 148 9.92 7.11 8.76
CA ASN A 148 11.13 6.33 8.54
C ASN A 148 10.96 5.33 7.39
N GLU A 149 11.56 5.63 6.24
CA GLU A 149 11.44 4.83 5.03
C GLU A 149 12.05 3.43 5.22
N LYS A 150 13.20 3.34 5.89
CA LYS A 150 13.80 2.02 6.18
C LYS A 150 12.88 1.16 7.05
N ARG A 151 12.14 1.78 7.97
CA ARG A 151 11.18 1.06 8.80
C ARG A 151 10.00 0.60 7.98
N TYR A 152 9.46 1.46 7.12
CA TYR A 152 8.45 1.09 6.13
C TYR A 152 8.89 -0.12 5.30
N TYR A 153 10.11 -0.09 4.74
CA TYR A 153 10.64 -1.22 3.99
C TYR A 153 10.65 -2.51 4.82
N ARG A 154 11.19 -2.49 6.04
CA ARG A 154 11.25 -3.68 6.90
C ARG A 154 9.85 -4.20 7.25
N GLU A 155 8.94 -3.32 7.62
CA GLU A 155 7.59 -3.69 8.03
C GLU A 155 6.75 -4.24 6.88
N PHE A 156 7.01 -3.83 5.64
CA PHE A 156 6.23 -4.24 4.46
C PHE A 156 6.89 -5.36 3.63
N SER A 157 8.18 -5.62 3.83
CA SER A 157 8.90 -6.72 3.16
C SER A 157 8.98 -8.00 3.99
N ASP A 158 8.79 -7.92 5.31
CA ASP A 158 8.79 -9.08 6.21
C ASP A 158 7.36 -9.55 6.52
N SER A 159 7.05 -10.80 6.16
CA SER A 159 5.73 -11.40 6.40
C SER A 159 5.39 -11.57 7.88
N ASP A 160 6.39 -11.54 8.76
CA ASP A 160 6.23 -11.68 10.21
C ASP A 160 6.43 -10.37 10.96
N SER A 161 6.48 -9.25 10.24
CA SER A 161 6.56 -7.92 10.81
C SER A 161 5.38 -7.57 11.72
N LYS A 162 5.52 -6.49 12.49
CA LYS A 162 4.43 -5.99 13.34
C LYS A 162 3.26 -5.55 12.46
N THR A 163 3.54 -4.86 11.36
CA THR A 163 2.54 -4.38 10.40
C THR A 163 1.82 -5.54 9.70
N SER A 164 2.54 -6.55 9.20
CA SER A 164 1.95 -7.71 8.52
C SER A 164 1.01 -8.49 9.46
N ASN A 165 1.43 -8.71 10.71
CA ASN A 165 0.60 -9.38 11.71
C ASN A 165 -0.60 -8.54 12.15
N LEU A 166 -0.46 -7.20 12.21
CA LEU A 166 -1.57 -6.28 12.43
C LEU A 166 -2.61 -6.42 11.31
N VAL A 167 -2.19 -6.30 10.04
CA VAL A 167 -3.09 -6.39 8.89
C VAL A 167 -3.88 -7.69 8.93
N TRP A 168 -3.21 -8.82 9.12
CA TRP A 168 -3.88 -10.11 9.19
C TRP A 168 -4.92 -10.19 10.30
N ARG A 169 -4.56 -9.73 11.50
CA ARG A 169 -5.44 -9.79 12.66
C ARG A 169 -6.69 -8.94 12.44
N GLU A 170 -6.54 -7.71 11.95
CA GLU A 170 -7.68 -6.83 11.71
C GLU A 170 -8.51 -7.29 10.51
N PHE A 171 -7.87 -7.77 9.43
CA PHE A 171 -8.56 -8.35 8.28
C PHE A 171 -9.44 -9.54 8.68
N LYS A 172 -8.94 -10.46 9.51
CA LYS A 172 -9.73 -11.59 9.99
C LYS A 172 -10.95 -11.16 10.81
N LYS A 173 -10.82 -10.14 11.64
CA LYS A 173 -11.98 -9.56 12.36
C LYS A 173 -12.96 -8.86 11.41
N TYR A 174 -12.48 -8.30 10.31
CA TYR A 174 -13.31 -7.63 9.32
C TYR A 174 -14.13 -8.65 8.51
N GLU A 175 -13.54 -9.79 8.11
CA GLU A 175 -14.25 -10.88 7.41
C GLU A 175 -15.35 -11.54 8.26
N GLU A 176 -15.21 -11.55 9.59
CA GLU A 176 -16.18 -12.15 10.51
C GLU A 176 -17.44 -11.28 10.75
N ARG A 177 -17.48 -10.04 10.24
CA ARG A 177 -18.57 -9.08 10.43
C ARG A 177 -19.50 -9.02 9.22
#